data_AF-A0A1H5RQU3-F1
#
_entry.id   AF-A0A1H5RQU3-F1
#
_cell.length_a   1.000
_cell.length_b   1.000
_cell.length_c   1.000
_cell.angle_alpha   90.00
_cell.angle_beta   90.00
_cell.angle_gamma   90.00
#
_symmetry.space_group_name_H-M   'P 1'
#
loop_
_entity.id
_entity.type
_entity.pdbx_description
1 polymer ?
#
loop_
_entity_poly.entity_id
_entity_poly.type
_entity_poly.pdbx_seq_one_letter_code
_entity_poly.pdbx_strand_id
1 'polypeptide(L)'
;MYQIPMCPFMHLNPYMPNTMMPMMPMMPLLPTIIDLEETEDERSPEMTKVDEILKKIEKNDPQIFAILRSYGIPLPTARRIVRRIIRLTLMYSK
;
A
#
# COMPACT_ATOMS: atom_id res chain seq x y z
N MET A 1 4.98 -26.65 19.09
CA MET A 1 4.86 -25.34 19.74
C MET A 1 6.15 -24.59 19.46
N TYR A 2 6.16 -23.63 18.54
CA TYR A 2 7.38 -22.88 18.19
C TYR A 2 7.43 -21.59 19.02
N GLN A 3 8.53 -21.43 19.77
CA GLN A 3 8.77 -20.30 20.65
C GLN A 3 9.49 -19.21 19.85
N ILE A 4 8.83 -18.05 19.67
CA ILE A 4 9.40 -16.89 18.99
C ILE A 4 10.23 -16.10 20.01
N PRO A 5 11.52 -15.80 19.76
CA PRO A 5 12.34 -15.06 20.72
C PRO A 5 11.95 -13.57 20.73
N MET A 6 11.57 -13.06 21.89
CA MET A 6 11.25 -11.65 22.14
C MET A 6 12.53 -10.88 22.49
N CYS A 7 12.91 -9.88 21.69
CA CYS A 7 14.01 -8.97 22.03
C CYS A 7 13.51 -7.92 23.05
N PRO A 8 14.22 -7.64 24.16
CA PRO A 8 13.83 -6.60 25.10
C PRO A 8 14.16 -5.21 24.54
N PHE A 9 13.16 -4.33 24.50
CA PHE A 9 13.33 -2.92 24.15
C PHE A 9 14.05 -2.20 25.31
N MET A 10 15.37 -2.09 25.23
CA MET A 10 16.19 -1.32 26.16
C MET A 10 16.09 0.16 25.80
N HIS A 11 15.18 0.92 26.41
CA HIS A 11 15.33 2.38 26.58
C HIS A 11 14.70 2.83 27.91
N LEU A 12 15.49 3.60 28.65
CA LEU A 12 15.31 4.03 30.03
C LEU A 12 13.95 4.67 30.33
N ASN A 13 13.21 4.10 31.30
CA ASN A 13 12.24 4.84 32.11
C ASN A 13 12.32 4.32 33.56
N PRO A 14 12.42 5.21 34.58
CA PRO A 14 12.51 4.80 35.96
C PRO A 14 11.24 4.07 36.40
N TYR A 15 11.46 2.89 36.99
CA TYR A 15 10.50 1.92 37.45
C TYR A 15 9.38 2.53 38.30
N MET A 16 8.15 2.52 37.78
CA MET A 16 6.92 2.56 38.58
C MET A 16 6.71 1.13 39.13
N PRO A 17 6.67 0.89 40.47
CA PRO A 17 6.92 -0.46 40.97
C PRO A 17 5.79 -1.46 40.78
N ASN A 18 4.57 -1.08 40.38
CA ASN A 18 3.43 -2.00 40.42
C ASN A 18 2.30 -1.72 39.40
N THR A 19 2.55 -0.96 38.33
CA THR A 19 1.57 -0.83 37.24
C THR A 19 1.93 -1.83 36.17
N MET A 20 1.23 -2.97 36.12
CA MET A 20 1.36 -3.93 35.02
C MET A 20 1.02 -3.18 33.72
N MET A 21 2.02 -2.85 32.91
CA MET A 21 1.74 -2.23 31.60
C MET A 21 0.96 -3.25 30.78
N PRO A 22 -0.24 -2.92 30.28
CA PRO A 22 -0.97 -3.83 29.41
C PRO A 22 -0.14 -4.06 28.15
N MET A 23 0.24 -5.31 27.91
CA MET A 23 0.90 -5.73 26.67
C MET A 23 -0.04 -5.40 25.51
N MET A 24 0.32 -4.43 24.67
CA MET A 24 -0.41 -4.22 23.42
C MET A 24 -0.19 -5.44 22.52
N PRO A 25 -1.25 -5.98 21.89
CA PRO A 25 -1.09 -7.06 20.93
C PRO A 25 -0.24 -6.55 19.76
N MET A 26 0.89 -7.21 19.50
CA MET A 26 1.75 -6.88 18.37
C MET A 26 0.96 -7.17 17.09
N MET A 27 0.67 -6.12 16.32
CA MET A 27 -0.04 -6.27 15.05
C MET A 27 0.85 -7.08 14.08
N PRO A 28 0.31 -8.12 13.42
CA PRO A 28 1.08 -8.87 12.43
C PRO A 28 1.44 -7.93 11.27
N LEU A 29 2.73 -7.80 10.99
CA LEU A 29 3.22 -7.21 9.74
C LEU A 29 2.77 -8.13 8.61
N LEU A 30 1.65 -7.78 7.96
CA LEU A 30 1.27 -8.40 6.70
C LEU A 30 2.40 -8.12 5.69
N PRO A 31 2.92 -9.15 4.99
CA PRO A 31 3.83 -8.90 3.89
C PRO A 31 3.09 -8.03 2.87
N THR A 32 3.58 -6.82 2.64
CA THR A 32 3.11 -5.97 1.54
C THR A 32 3.47 -6.69 0.25
N ILE A 33 2.50 -7.41 -0.33
CA ILE A 33 2.63 -8.17 -1.58
C ILE A 33 2.67 -7.21 -2.76
N ILE A 34 3.61 -6.27 -2.80
CA ILE A 34 3.79 -5.35 -3.94
C ILE A 34 5.29 -5.07 -4.09
N ASP A 35 6.09 -6.13 -4.21
CA ASP A 35 7.34 -6.06 -4.97
C ASP A 35 6.95 -6.09 -6.45
N LEU A 36 6.50 -4.95 -6.95
CA LEU A 36 6.28 -4.72 -8.36
C LEU A 36 7.44 -3.85 -8.82
N GLU A 37 8.51 -4.48 -9.31
CA GLU A 37 9.52 -3.79 -10.10
C GLU A 37 8.82 -3.19 -11.33
N GLU A 38 8.51 -1.90 -11.23
CA GLU A 38 8.01 -1.08 -12.32
C GLU A 38 9.24 -0.82 -13.20
N THR A 39 9.48 -1.65 -14.23
CA THR A 39 10.53 -1.34 -15.21
C THR A 39 10.13 -0.05 -15.93
N GLU A 40 10.76 1.05 -15.51
CA GLU A 40 10.53 2.41 -15.98
C GLU A 40 11.04 2.58 -17.42
N ASP A 41 10.23 2.17 -18.41
CA ASP A 41 10.42 2.64 -19.78
C ASP A 41 9.84 4.06 -19.92
N GLU A 42 10.62 5.06 -19.49
CA GLU A 42 10.23 6.48 -19.34
C GLU A 42 9.82 7.25 -20.61
N ARG A 43 9.53 6.61 -21.75
CA ARG A 43 9.24 7.37 -22.99
C ARG A 43 8.35 6.71 -24.05
N SER A 44 7.42 5.86 -23.65
CA SER A 44 6.42 5.34 -24.60
C SER A 44 5.23 6.31 -24.74
N PRO A 45 4.75 6.62 -25.96
CA PRO A 45 3.53 7.41 -26.18
C PRO A 45 2.26 6.75 -25.59
N GLU A 46 2.33 5.46 -25.22
CA GLU A 46 1.25 4.80 -24.50
C GLU A 46 1.17 5.24 -23.04
N MET A 47 2.31 5.63 -22.43
CA MET A 47 2.36 6.02 -21.02
C MET A 47 1.62 7.34 -20.77
N THR A 48 1.74 8.30 -21.69
CA THR A 48 0.99 9.56 -21.67
C THR A 48 -0.52 9.35 -21.74
N LYS A 49 -0.99 8.42 -22.57
CA LYS A 49 -2.44 8.09 -22.66
C LYS A 49 -2.96 7.47 -21.37
N VAL A 50 -2.18 6.57 -20.76
CA VAL A 50 -2.55 5.94 -19.48
C VAL A 50 -2.69 6.99 -18.38
N ASP A 51 -1.75 7.92 -18.26
CA ASP A 51 -1.79 8.97 -17.24
C ASP A 51 -2.93 9.97 -17.47
N GLU A 52 -3.26 10.29 -18.72
CA GLU A 52 -4.43 11.11 -19.04
C GLU A 52 -5.75 10.44 -18.61
N ILE A 53 -5.91 9.14 -18.86
CA ILE A 53 -7.08 8.38 -18.44
C ILE A 53 -7.14 8.30 -16.91
N LEU A 54 -6.00 8.04 -16.26
CA LEU A 54 -5.91 8.00 -14.81
C LEU A 54 -6.36 9.33 -14.19
N LYS A 55 -5.89 10.47 -14.70
CA LYS A 55 -6.32 11.80 -14.24
C LYS A 55 -7.81 12.05 -14.47
N LYS A 56 -8.38 11.58 -15.59
CA LYS A 56 -9.82 11.68 -15.85
C LYS A 56 -10.63 10.87 -14.84
N ILE A 57 -10.19 9.66 -14.51
CA ILE A 57 -10.84 8.81 -13.49
C ILE A 57 -10.73 9.46 -12.11
N GLU A 58 -9.56 9.99 -11.74
CA GLU A 58 -9.38 10.72 -10.47
C GLU A 58 -10.34 11.90 -10.32
N LYS A 59 -10.62 12.62 -11.42
CA LYS A 59 -11.49 13.79 -11.41
C LYS A 59 -12.98 13.43 -11.44
N ASN A 60 -13.36 12.43 -12.24
CA ASN A 60 -14.77 12.09 -12.46
C ASN A 60 -15.32 11.15 -11.39
N ASP A 61 -14.51 10.18 -10.94
CA ASP A 61 -14.94 9.07 -10.09
C ASP A 61 -14.02 8.90 -8.86
N PRO A 62 -13.95 9.89 -7.96
CA PRO A 62 -13.11 9.83 -6.76
C PRO A 62 -13.52 8.69 -5.81
N GLN A 63 -14.75 8.19 -5.94
CA GLN A 63 -15.27 7.09 -5.14
C GLN A 63 -14.44 5.80 -5.28
N ILE A 64 -13.84 5.56 -6.45
CA ILE A 64 -12.99 4.37 -6.68
C ILE A 64 -11.82 4.36 -5.69
N PHE A 65 -11.17 5.51 -5.52
CA PHE A 65 -10.06 5.65 -4.57
C PHE A 65 -10.54 5.65 -3.12
N ALA A 66 -11.74 6.18 -2.84
CA ALA A 66 -12.35 6.11 -1.52
C ALA A 66 -12.65 4.67 -1.08
N ILE A 67 -13.13 3.83 -1.99
CA ILE A 67 -13.37 2.40 -1.76
C ILE A 67 -12.05 1.66 -1.54
N LEU A 68 -11.04 1.89 -2.39
CA LEU A 68 -9.73 1.27 -2.18
C LEU A 68 -9.14 1.65 -0.81
N ARG A 69 -9.36 2.89 -0.37
CA ARG A 69 -8.96 3.35 0.95
C ARG A 69 -9.71 2.65 2.08
N SER A 70 -11.00 2.35 1.92
CA SER A 70 -11.77 1.62 2.95
C SER A 70 -11.30 0.18 3.12
N TYR A 71 -10.72 -0.42 2.08
CA TYR A 71 -10.02 -1.71 2.15
C TYR A 71 -8.59 -1.62 2.73
N GLY A 72 -8.17 -0.46 3.22
CA GLY A 72 -6.83 -0.26 3.80
C GLY A 72 -5.73 -0.05 2.77
N ILE A 73 -6.06 0.23 1.51
CA ILE A 73 -5.07 0.46 0.45
C ILE A 73 -4.66 1.94 0.45
N PRO A 74 -3.38 2.27 0.64
CA PRO A 74 -2.90 3.65 0.55
C PRO A 74 -3.09 4.24 -0.85
N LEU A 75 -3.33 5.55 -0.94
CA LEU A 75 -3.55 6.27 -2.20
C LEU A 75 -2.43 6.02 -3.25
N PRO A 76 -1.12 6.00 -2.89
CA PRO A 76 -0.06 5.70 -3.86
C PRO A 76 -0.21 4.31 -4.48
N THR A 77 -0.57 3.33 -3.64
CA THR A 77 -0.80 1.94 -4.06
C THR A 77 -2.03 1.82 -4.93
N ALA A 78 -3.15 2.44 -4.52
CA ALA A 78 -4.38 2.48 -5.30
C ALA A 78 -4.14 3.08 -6.69
N ARG A 79 -3.38 4.17 -6.76
CA ARG A 79 -3.01 4.83 -8.01
C ARG A 79 -2.20 3.92 -8.95
N ARG A 80 -1.24 3.17 -8.40
CA ARG A 80 -0.48 2.15 -9.15
C ARG A 80 -1.38 1.03 -9.68
N ILE A 81 -2.30 0.53 -8.87
CA ILE A 81 -3.26 -0.51 -9.28
C ILE A 81 -4.11 -0.02 -10.45
N VAL A 82 -4.72 1.16 -10.32
CA VAL A 82 -5.59 1.72 -11.37
C VAL A 82 -4.80 1.97 -12.65
N ARG A 83 -3.58 2.54 -12.56
CA ARG A 83 -2.69 2.70 -13.70
C ARG A 83 -2.44 1.38 -14.43
N ARG A 84 -2.19 0.29 -13.69
CA ARG A 84 -1.92 -1.03 -14.27
C ARG A 84 -3.15 -1.60 -14.96
N ILE A 85 -4.34 -1.44 -14.36
CA ILE A 85 -5.61 -1.87 -14.97
C ILE A 85 -5.80 -1.13 -16.30
N ILE A 86 -5.64 0.20 -16.33
CA ILE A 86 -5.77 0.98 -17.57
C ILE A 86 -4.80 0.48 -18.64
N ARG A 87 -3.53 0.27 -18.29
CA ARG A 87 -2.51 -0.22 -19.21
C ARG A 87 -2.88 -1.60 -19.79
N LEU A 88 -3.32 -2.53 -18.94
CA LEU A 88 -3.74 -3.86 -19.38
C LEU A 88 -4.98 -3.79 -20.28
N THR A 89 -5.97 -3.00 -19.91
CA THR A 89 -7.20 -2.82 -20.70
C THR A 89 -6.87 -2.25 -22.09
N LEU A 90 -6.01 -1.24 -22.19
CA LEU A 90 -5.59 -0.69 -23.49
C LEU A 90 -4.80 -1.68 -24.33
N MET A 91 -3.98 -2.52 -23.70
CA MET A 91 -3.18 -3.53 -24.38
C MET A 91 -4.05 -4.62 -25.04
N TYR A 92 -5.11 -5.05 -24.36
CA TYR A 92 -6.03 -6.10 -24.84
C TYR A 92 -7.26 -5.58 -25.59
N SER A 93 -7.43 -4.26 -25.70
CA SER A 93 -8.54 -3.63 -26.44
C SER A 93 -8.28 -3.50 -27.94
N LYS A 94 -7.12 -3.98 -28.44
CA LYS A 94 -6.81 -4.09 -29.89
C LYS A 94 -7.32 -5.41 -30.44
#